data_AF-A0A3D0SC82-F1
#
_entry.id   AF-A0A3D0SC82-F1
#
_cell.length_a   1.000
_cell.length_b   1.000
_cell.length_c   1.000
_cell.angle_alpha   90.00
_cell.angle_beta   90.00
_cell.angle_gamma   90.00
#
_symmetry.space_group_name_H-M   'P 1'
#
loop_
_entity.id
_entity.type
_entity.pdbx_description
1 polymer ?
#
loop_
_entity_poly.entity_id
_entity_poly.type
_entity_poly.pdbx_seq_one_letter_code
_entity_poly.pdbx_strand_id
1 'polypeptide(L)'
;FSAYYWFTSNLTTDLEFAWTDSKYREDEPGEGNYIEGSLPVVASVGLNWQMNDYWRSDLRVRYFGKRTLDSFKERQSKTFTVVNASLVYEVDQWQGSLSVLNLLDSNDHDIDYWYASRLPGEPEEGVEDLHYHPIEPRTLRASISYRF
;
A
#
# COMPACT_ATOMS: atom_id res chain seq x y z
N PHE A 1 14.20 -2.12 -7.44
CA PHE A 1 14.24 -2.01 -8.90
C PHE A 1 13.23 -0.96 -9.31
N SER A 2 13.62 -0.07 -10.22
CA SER A 2 12.74 0.96 -10.77
C SER A 2 12.92 1.03 -12.27
N ALA A 3 11.82 1.16 -13.00
CA ALA A 3 11.80 1.30 -14.45
C ALA A 3 10.78 2.37 -14.86
N TYR A 4 11.08 3.07 -15.95
CA TYR A 4 10.24 4.09 -16.54
C TYR A 4 10.15 3.86 -18.03
N TYR A 5 8.95 4.02 -18.60
CA TYR A 5 8.72 3.81 -20.02
C TYR A 5 7.73 4.82 -20.58
N TRP A 6 8.00 5.31 -21.79
CA TRP A 6 7.14 6.21 -22.54
C TRP A 6 6.54 5.44 -23.72
N PHE A 7 5.25 5.17 -23.69
CA PHE A 7 4.55 4.57 -24.82
C PHE A 7 4.43 5.59 -25.96
N THR A 8 4.21 6.85 -25.60
CA THR A 8 4.11 8.00 -26.50
C THR A 8 4.66 9.24 -25.79
N SER A 9 4.64 10.40 -26.44
CA SER A 9 4.96 11.68 -25.79
C SER A 9 4.00 12.06 -24.66
N ASN A 10 2.81 11.45 -24.61
CA ASN A 10 1.73 11.82 -23.72
C ASN A 10 1.24 10.68 -22.80
N LEU A 11 1.78 9.47 -22.93
CA LEU A 11 1.44 8.31 -22.10
C LEU A 11 2.71 7.64 -21.57
N THR A 12 2.85 7.62 -20.25
CA THR A 12 4.03 7.09 -19.56
C THR A 12 3.64 6.11 -18.47
N THR A 13 4.58 5.24 -18.10
CA THR A 13 4.42 4.31 -16.99
C THR A 13 5.70 4.24 -16.16
N ASP A 14 5.52 3.98 -14.87
CA ASP A 14 6.58 3.65 -13.94
C ASP A 14 6.28 2.31 -13.28
N LEU A 15 7.35 1.55 -13.01
CA LEU A 15 7.30 0.32 -12.24
C LEU A 15 8.35 0.39 -11.14
N GLU A 16 7.93 0.09 -9.92
CA GLU A 16 8.81 -0.08 -8.77
C GLU A 16 8.59 -1.47 -8.17
N PHE A 17 9.69 -2.14 -7.83
CA PHE A 17 9.67 -3.45 -7.19
C PHE A 17 10.77 -3.53 -6.14
N ALA A 18 10.40 -3.94 -4.93
CA ALA A 18 11.31 -4.20 -3.84
C ALA A 18 11.09 -5.62 -3.32
N TRP A 19 12.20 -6.35 -3.15
CA TRP A 19 12.22 -7.65 -2.49
C TRP A 19 13.21 -7.62 -1.35
N THR A 20 12.80 -8.14 -0.18
CA THR A 20 13.61 -8.20 1.03
C THR A 20 13.47 -9.59 1.69
N ASP A 21 14.57 -10.09 2.25
CA ASP A 21 14.58 -11.25 3.15
C ASP A 21 15.34 -10.84 4.42
N SER A 22 14.59 -10.30 5.37
CA SER A 22 15.13 -9.72 6.60
C SER A 22 15.21 -10.76 7.70
N LYS A 23 16.42 -10.99 8.23
CA LYS A 23 16.71 -11.96 9.28
C LYS A 23 17.72 -11.43 10.30
N TYR A 24 17.60 -11.90 11.54
CA TYR A 24 18.65 -11.79 12.55
C TYR A 24 19.86 -12.63 12.12
N ARG A 25 21.06 -12.16 12.49
CA ARG A 25 22.33 -12.84 12.17
C ARG A 25 22.74 -13.85 13.22
N GLU A 26 22.31 -13.63 14.45
CA GLU A 26 22.62 -14.46 15.60
C GLU A 26 21.37 -15.27 15.94
N ASP A 27 21.57 -16.54 16.27
CA ASP A 27 20.51 -17.42 16.73
C ASP A 27 20.42 -17.30 18.25
N GLU A 28 19.21 -17.04 18.76
CA GLU A 28 18.91 -17.04 20.19
C GLU A 28 18.02 -18.27 20.51
N PRO A 29 18.39 -19.13 21.48
CA PRO A 29 17.59 -20.32 21.79
C PRO A 29 16.15 -19.98 22.18
N GLY A 30 15.19 -20.53 21.43
CA GLY A 30 13.76 -20.30 21.67
C GLY A 30 13.16 -19.13 20.89
N GLU A 31 13.97 -18.40 20.12
CA GLU A 31 13.52 -17.32 19.24
C GLU A 31 13.71 -17.69 17.77
N GLY A 32 12.81 -17.22 16.92
CA GLY A 32 12.97 -17.32 15.48
C GLY A 32 13.88 -16.23 14.93
N ASN A 33 14.42 -16.43 13.73
CA ASN A 33 15.39 -15.49 13.13
C ASN A 33 14.79 -14.53 12.10
N TYR A 34 13.47 -14.50 11.90
CA TYR A 34 12.84 -13.53 11.02
C TYR A 34 12.50 -12.23 11.74
N ILE A 35 12.61 -11.11 11.03
CA ILE A 35 12.18 -9.81 11.57
C ILE A 35 10.65 -9.71 11.45
N GLU A 36 9.96 -9.61 12.58
CA GLU A 36 8.52 -9.36 12.67
C GLU A 36 8.14 -8.02 12.02
N GLY A 37 6.97 -7.97 11.39
CA GLY A 37 6.52 -6.82 10.60
C GLY A 37 7.26 -6.65 9.26
N SER A 38 8.28 -7.47 8.97
CA SER A 38 8.99 -7.39 7.69
C SER A 38 8.06 -7.67 6.52
N LEU A 39 8.18 -6.84 5.47
CA LEU A 39 7.39 -6.96 4.26
C LEU A 39 8.28 -7.38 3.10
N PRO A 40 8.25 -8.65 2.68
CA PRO A 40 9.23 -9.20 1.76
C PRO A 40 9.05 -8.70 0.34
N VAL A 41 7.84 -8.33 -0.09
CA VAL A 41 7.56 -7.90 -1.46
C VAL A 41 6.69 -6.66 -1.46
N VAL A 42 7.14 -5.63 -2.19
CA VAL A 42 6.34 -4.46 -2.54
C VAL A 42 6.50 -4.21 -4.03
N ALA A 43 5.39 -3.99 -4.73
CA ALA A 43 5.40 -3.59 -6.13
C ALA A 43 4.45 -2.41 -6.34
N SER A 44 4.83 -1.48 -7.20
CA SER A 44 3.95 -0.39 -7.65
C SER A 44 4.05 -0.27 -9.17
N VAL A 45 2.92 -0.01 -9.81
CA VAL A 45 2.88 0.40 -11.21
C VAL A 45 2.04 1.66 -11.32
N GLY A 46 2.56 2.67 -12.01
CA GLY A 46 1.86 3.90 -12.34
C GLY A 46 1.65 4.03 -13.84
N LEU A 47 0.50 4.55 -14.24
CA LEU A 47 0.21 5.00 -15.60
C LEU A 47 -0.14 6.48 -15.53
N ASN A 48 0.55 7.32 -16.30
CA ASN A 48 0.29 8.75 -16.37
C ASN A 48 -0.07 9.11 -17.81
N TRP A 49 -1.20 9.78 -18.00
CA TRP A 49 -1.71 10.15 -19.31
C TRP A 49 -2.04 11.63 -19.38
N GLN A 50 -1.30 12.35 -20.22
CA GLN A 50 -1.65 13.68 -20.66
C GLN A 50 -2.56 13.57 -21.89
N MET A 51 -3.86 13.68 -21.68
CA MET A 51 -4.85 13.49 -22.75
C MET A 51 -4.79 14.64 -23.76
N ASN A 52 -4.55 15.86 -23.27
CA ASN A 52 -4.33 17.09 -24.04
C ASN A 52 -3.66 18.14 -23.12
N ASP A 53 -3.62 19.39 -23.56
CA ASP A 53 -3.00 20.50 -22.81
C ASP A 53 -3.68 20.80 -21.47
N TYR A 54 -4.94 20.42 -21.31
CA TYR A 54 -5.74 20.74 -20.12
C TYR A 54 -5.96 19.54 -19.19
N TRP A 55 -6.08 18.33 -19.74
CA TRP A 55 -6.46 17.13 -18.99
C TRP A 55 -5.29 16.19 -18.77
N ARG A 56 -5.05 15.83 -17.50
CA ARG A 56 -4.10 14.80 -17.08
C ARG A 56 -4.78 13.79 -16.18
N SER A 57 -4.44 12.52 -16.32
CA SER A 57 -4.92 11.46 -15.44
C SER A 57 -3.79 10.55 -15.01
N ASP A 58 -3.89 10.02 -13.80
CA ASP A 58 -3.03 8.97 -13.31
C ASP A 58 -3.83 7.79 -12.76
N LEU A 59 -3.24 6.61 -12.87
CA LEU A 59 -3.68 5.39 -12.24
C LEU A 59 -2.48 4.75 -11.56
N ARG A 60 -2.59 4.41 -10.28
CA ARG A 60 -1.53 3.74 -9.52
C ARG A 60 -2.05 2.50 -8.84
N VAL A 61 -1.38 1.38 -9.10
CA VAL A 61 -1.60 0.10 -8.43
C VAL A 61 -0.42 -0.15 -7.49
N ARG A 62 -0.69 -0.49 -6.23
CA ARG A 62 0.33 -0.92 -5.26
C ARG A 62 -0.04 -2.28 -4.70
N TYR A 63 0.91 -3.20 -4.72
CA TYR A 63 0.82 -4.55 -4.19
C TYR A 63 1.78 -4.69 -3.01
N PHE A 64 1.30 -5.28 -1.93
CA PHE A 64 2.04 -5.64 -0.74
C PHE A 64 1.92 -7.14 -0.52
N GLY A 65 3.07 -7.82 -0.41
CA GLY A 65 3.14 -9.24 -0.09
C GLY A 65 2.72 -9.56 1.33
N LYS A 66 2.83 -10.83 1.72
CA LYS A 66 2.55 -11.27 3.08
C LYS A 66 3.63 -10.77 4.04
N ARG A 67 3.25 -10.02 5.06
CA ARG A 67 4.10 -9.59 6.17
C ARG A 67 4.37 -10.76 7.10
N THR A 68 5.58 -10.85 7.63
CA THR A 68 5.94 -11.78 8.70
C THR A 68 5.37 -11.26 10.02
N LEU A 69 4.63 -12.07 10.78
CA LEU A 69 3.96 -11.62 12.01
C LEU A 69 4.56 -12.22 13.28
N ASP A 70 5.40 -13.24 13.16
CA ASP A 70 6.13 -13.87 14.27
C ASP A 70 7.59 -14.11 13.88
N SER A 71 8.45 -14.29 14.88
CA SER A 71 9.89 -14.50 14.68
C SER A 71 10.21 -15.78 13.89
N PHE A 72 9.30 -16.77 13.85
CA PHE A 72 9.45 -18.04 13.12
C PHE A 72 8.92 -18.01 11.69
N LYS A 73 8.21 -16.96 11.28
CA LYS A 73 7.50 -16.84 9.99
C LYS A 73 6.43 -17.93 9.79
N GLU A 74 5.85 -18.43 10.88
CA GLU A 74 4.71 -19.36 10.84
C GLU A 74 3.38 -18.59 10.72
N ARG A 75 3.33 -17.37 11.24
CA ARG A 75 2.19 -16.44 11.10
C ARG A 75 2.54 -15.35 10.09
N GLN A 76 1.65 -15.17 9.12
CA GLN A 76 1.82 -14.15 8.09
C GLN A 76 0.51 -13.46 7.76
N SER A 77 0.58 -12.19 7.37
CA SER A 77 -0.57 -11.44 6.86
C SER A 77 -1.09 -12.04 5.55
N LYS A 78 -2.28 -11.58 5.14
CA LYS A 78 -2.70 -11.69 3.74
C LYS A 78 -1.92 -10.70 2.87
N THR A 79 -1.96 -10.92 1.56
CA THR A 79 -1.49 -9.96 0.57
C THR A 79 -2.51 -8.84 0.43
N PHE A 80 -2.06 -7.64 0.08
CA PHE A 80 -2.93 -6.48 -0.05
C PHE A 80 -2.64 -5.71 -1.36
N THR A 81 -3.68 -5.36 -2.11
CA THR A 81 -3.56 -4.47 -3.30
C THR A 81 -4.47 -3.26 -3.20
N VAL A 82 -3.95 -2.08 -3.49
CA VAL A 82 -4.73 -0.84 -3.58
C VAL A 82 -4.56 -0.19 -4.95
N VAL A 83 -5.66 0.32 -5.49
CA VAL A 83 -5.68 1.08 -6.75
C VAL A 83 -6.16 2.49 -6.44
N ASN A 84 -5.42 3.49 -6.89
CA ASN A 84 -5.80 4.89 -6.80
C ASN A 84 -5.85 5.47 -8.21
N ALA A 85 -6.78 6.38 -8.44
CA ALA A 85 -6.89 7.10 -9.70
C ALA A 85 -7.08 8.59 -9.47
N SER A 86 -6.60 9.40 -10.40
CA SER A 86 -6.82 10.84 -10.37
C SER A 86 -7.01 11.43 -11.76
N LEU A 87 -7.72 12.55 -11.79
CA LEU A 87 -8.00 13.37 -12.96
C LEU A 87 -7.77 14.83 -12.58
N VAL A 88 -6.96 15.52 -13.37
CA VAL A 88 -6.59 16.92 -13.19
C VAL A 88 -6.98 17.69 -14.45
N TYR A 89 -7.60 18.84 -14.24
CA TYR A 89 -7.92 19.82 -15.27
C TYR A 89 -7.22 21.13 -14.95
N GLU A 90 -6.40 21.63 -15.87
CA GLU A 90 -5.66 22.89 -15.73
C GLU A 90 -6.04 23.81 -16.91
N VAL A 91 -6.39 25.07 -16.62
CA VAL A 91 -6.68 26.10 -17.63
C VAL A 91 -6.31 27.47 -17.09
N ASP A 92 -5.55 28.24 -17.87
CA ASP A 92 -5.01 29.55 -17.47
C ASP A 92 -4.31 29.49 -16.09
N GLN A 93 -4.81 30.22 -15.08
CA GLN A 93 -4.30 30.19 -13.70
C GLN A 93 -5.01 29.18 -12.80
N TRP A 94 -6.01 28.45 -13.29
CA TRP A 94 -6.84 27.54 -12.49
C TRP A 94 -6.42 26.08 -12.67
N GLN A 95 -6.41 25.32 -11.58
CA GLN A 95 -6.29 23.88 -11.61
C GLN A 95 -7.32 23.24 -10.69
N GLY A 96 -8.13 22.34 -11.22
CA GLY A 96 -9.02 21.45 -10.49
C GLY A 96 -8.50 20.02 -10.50
N SER A 97 -8.71 19.27 -9.42
CA SER A 97 -8.35 17.86 -9.34
C SER A 97 -9.44 17.04 -8.66
N LEU A 98 -9.66 15.82 -9.16
CA LEU A 98 -10.49 14.80 -8.55
C LEU A 98 -9.65 13.53 -8.38
N SER A 99 -9.66 12.93 -7.20
CA SER A 99 -8.97 11.67 -6.93
C SER A 99 -9.91 10.68 -6.25
N VAL A 100 -9.83 9.42 -6.66
CA VAL A 100 -10.46 8.30 -5.97
C VAL A 100 -9.35 7.46 -5.35
N LEU A 101 -9.26 7.47 -4.03
CA LEU A 101 -8.36 6.63 -3.26
C LEU A 101 -9.09 5.32 -2.92
N ASN A 102 -8.37 4.20 -2.97
CA ASN A 102 -8.95 2.86 -2.84
C ASN A 102 -10.13 2.65 -3.82
N LEU A 103 -9.86 2.87 -5.11
CA LEU A 103 -10.84 2.85 -6.22
C LEU A 103 -11.69 1.57 -6.25
N LEU A 104 -11.08 0.43 -5.92
CA LEU A 104 -11.74 -0.88 -5.91
C LEU A 104 -12.46 -1.21 -4.60
N ASP A 105 -12.45 -0.30 -3.62
CA ASP A 105 -13.13 -0.45 -2.33
C ASP A 105 -12.66 -1.70 -1.57
N SER A 106 -11.35 -1.92 -1.54
CA SER A 106 -10.73 -3.02 -0.79
C SER A 106 -10.91 -2.81 0.71
N ASN A 107 -11.16 -3.91 1.43
CA ASN A 107 -11.21 -3.97 2.90
C ASN A 107 -10.04 -4.80 3.46
N ASP A 108 -8.99 -4.98 2.67
CA ASP A 108 -7.77 -5.67 3.10
C ASP A 108 -7.06 -4.90 4.23
N HIS A 109 -6.16 -5.58 4.94
CA HIS A 109 -5.52 -5.02 6.12
C HIS A 109 -4.26 -4.23 5.75
N ASP A 110 -4.22 -2.95 6.12
CA ASP A 110 -3.02 -2.14 5.96
C ASP A 110 -2.00 -2.38 7.09
N ILE A 111 -2.49 -2.80 8.26
CA ILE A 111 -1.73 -3.17 9.45
C ILE A 111 -2.20 -4.53 9.96
N ASP A 112 -1.26 -5.42 10.29
CA ASP A 112 -1.50 -6.73 10.91
C ASP A 112 -0.44 -6.97 11.99
N TYR A 113 -0.86 -7.48 13.15
CA TYR A 113 -0.01 -7.91 14.26
C TYR A 113 -0.51 -9.24 14.83
N TRP A 114 0.42 -10.06 15.32
CA TRP A 114 0.11 -11.29 16.02
C TRP A 114 0.63 -11.19 17.46
N TYR A 115 -0.29 -11.12 18.43
CA TYR A 115 0.05 -11.10 19.85
C TYR A 115 -1.17 -11.43 20.71
N ALA A 116 -0.95 -11.85 21.96
CA ALA A 116 -2.02 -12.07 22.92
C ALA A 116 -2.73 -10.78 23.32
N SER A 117 -4.05 -10.74 23.12
CA SER A 117 -4.92 -9.74 23.74
C SER A 117 -5.98 -10.41 24.59
N ARG A 118 -6.77 -9.61 25.30
CA ARG A 118 -7.75 -10.12 26.25
C ARG A 118 -9.05 -9.34 26.19
N LEU A 119 -10.12 -10.03 25.82
CA LEU A 119 -11.51 -9.57 25.88
C LEU A 119 -12.16 -9.95 27.22
N PRO A 120 -13.30 -9.31 27.59
CA PRO A 120 -14.06 -9.71 28.76
C PRO A 120 -14.47 -11.20 28.69
N GLY A 121 -14.01 -11.97 29.69
CA GLY A 121 -14.30 -13.42 29.79
C GLY A 121 -13.15 -14.33 29.34
N GLU A 122 -12.06 -13.77 28.79
CA GLU A 122 -10.88 -14.56 28.40
C GLU A 122 -9.90 -14.79 29.58
N PRO A 123 -9.04 -15.83 29.48
CA PRO A 123 -7.99 -16.14 30.47
C PRO A 123 -7.13 -14.92 30.80
N GLU A 124 -6.49 -14.93 31.98
CA GLU A 124 -5.66 -13.81 32.43
C GLU A 124 -4.47 -13.56 31.50
N GLU A 125 -3.92 -14.65 30.95
CA GLU A 125 -2.82 -14.69 30.00
C GLU A 125 -3.20 -14.16 28.60
N GLY A 126 -4.50 -13.96 28.34
CA GLY A 126 -5.01 -13.56 27.03
C GLY A 126 -5.06 -14.70 26.01
N VAL A 127 -5.44 -14.36 24.79
CA VAL A 127 -5.54 -15.24 23.63
C VAL A 127 -4.72 -14.63 22.50
N GLU A 128 -3.76 -15.41 21.98
CA GLU A 128 -3.00 -15.08 20.77
C GLU A 128 -3.93 -15.01 19.56
N ASP A 129 -4.03 -13.84 18.93
CA ASP A 129 -4.83 -13.65 17.71
C ASP A 129 -4.28 -12.53 16.82
N LEU A 130 -4.81 -12.46 15.59
CA LEU A 130 -4.51 -11.44 14.61
C LEU A 130 -5.25 -10.13 14.94
N HIS A 131 -4.48 -9.08 15.18
CA HIS A 131 -4.97 -7.72 15.35
C HIS A 131 -4.71 -6.93 14.08
N TYR A 132 -5.73 -6.31 13.53
CA TYR A 132 -5.63 -5.69 12.23
C TYR A 132 -6.39 -4.37 12.13
N HIS A 133 -5.94 -3.55 11.18
CA HIS A 133 -6.64 -2.36 10.74
C HIS A 133 -6.96 -2.53 9.25
N PRO A 134 -8.24 -2.47 8.84
CA PRO A 134 -8.61 -2.41 7.43
C PRO A 134 -8.07 -1.11 6.82
N ILE A 135 -7.65 -1.13 5.55
CA ILE A 135 -7.33 0.11 4.85
C ILE A 135 -8.54 1.06 4.86
N GLU A 136 -8.25 2.36 4.89
CA GLU A 136 -9.22 3.42 4.61
C GLU A 136 -10.17 3.06 3.44
N PRO A 137 -11.50 3.19 3.65
CA PRO A 137 -12.49 2.94 2.61
C PRO A 137 -12.29 3.81 1.38
N ARG A 138 -12.97 3.45 0.28
CA ARG A 138 -12.95 4.26 -0.95
C ARG A 138 -13.30 5.71 -0.66
N THR A 139 -12.38 6.60 -0.98
CA THR A 139 -12.47 8.03 -0.64
C THR A 139 -12.38 8.88 -1.89
N LEU A 140 -13.33 9.80 -2.05
CA LEU A 140 -13.31 10.83 -3.09
C LEU A 140 -12.68 12.11 -2.55
N ARG A 141 -11.68 12.66 -3.26
CA ARG A 141 -11.03 13.93 -2.92
C ARG A 141 -11.14 14.89 -4.08
N ALA A 142 -11.58 16.12 -3.81
CA ALA A 142 -11.61 17.21 -4.78
C ALA A 142 -10.73 18.38 -4.30
N SER A 143 -10.09 19.09 -5.22
CA SER A 143 -9.33 20.31 -4.95
C SER A 143 -9.45 21.30 -6.09
N ILE A 144 -9.38 22.60 -5.76
CA ILE A 144 -9.31 23.71 -6.72
C ILE A 144 -8.19 24.63 -6.23
N SER A 145 -7.38 25.13 -7.16
CA SER A 145 -6.27 26.03 -6.89
C SER A 145 -6.17 27.12 -7.96
N TYR A 146 -5.66 28.29 -7.56
CA TYR A 146 -5.40 29.44 -8.42
C TYR A 146 -3.94 29.89 -8.25
N ARG A 147 -3.24 30.16 -9.34
CA ARG A 147 -1.85 30.63 -9.36
C ARG A 147 -1.80 32.14 -9.65
N PHE A 148 -1.34 32.93 -8.67
CA PHE A 148 -1.17 34.39 -8.77
C PHE A 148 0.17 34.78 -9.40
#